data_AF-A0A973J056-F1
#
_entry.id   AF-A0A973J056-F1
#
_cell.length_a   1.000
_cell.length_b   1.000
_cell.length_c   1.000
_cell.angle_alpha   90.00
_cell.angle_beta   90.00
_cell.angle_gamma   90.00
#
_symmetry.space_group_name_H-M   'P 1'
#
loop_
_entity.id
_entity.type
_entity.pdbx_description
1 polymer ?
#
loop_
_entity_poly.entity_id
_entity_poly.type
_entity_poly.pdbx_seq_one_letter_code
_entity_poly.pdbx_strand_id
1 'polypeptide(L)'
;MKPVLELRDVHRTYRIGESTVNALRGVTLTIDPGEFIAIMGPSGSGKSSLLQILGLLDNPDQGEFLILGHDINSFSEDEQAGLRNNLAGFVFQQFHLLKRMSIVDNVRLPHIYSGLKGNFREEARQRLALVGLENRIGHTPNQLSGGEQQRVAIARALIRDPLIIFADEPTGNLDTKNSLEIMKILKDLNEKGKTVIMVTHEPDIAAFANRVITMRDGLIVSDERRERVSVAAAELRESDFSFMTGARSSRLKDGRFIGFMAQAFQSILANKMRSFLSMLGILVGVASVIAMLALGEGAKAAMQEQFKSMGSNMLSVRGGSAMLHGAAQGSGAVARFTFRDAEDIAGLRP
;
A
#
# COMPACT_ATOMS: atom_id res chain seq x y z
N MET A 1 25.81 -19.58 -19.65
CA MET A 1 24.44 -19.29 -19.21
C MET A 1 24.28 -17.77 -19.16
N LYS A 2 23.10 -17.20 -19.47
CA LYS A 2 22.87 -15.76 -19.28
C LYS A 2 22.83 -15.45 -17.77
N PRO A 3 23.44 -14.36 -17.28
CA PRO A 3 23.33 -13.94 -15.88
C PRO A 3 21.87 -13.65 -15.51
N VAL A 4 21.49 -13.84 -14.25
CA VAL A 4 20.16 -13.46 -13.78
C VAL A 4 20.10 -11.96 -13.45
N LEU A 5 21.17 -11.40 -12.87
CA LEU A 5 21.31 -9.97 -12.56
C LEU A 5 22.70 -9.49 -13.00
N GLU A 6 22.76 -8.28 -13.53
CA GLU A 6 24.00 -7.63 -13.93
C GLU A 6 23.94 -6.13 -13.64
N LEU A 7 24.88 -5.63 -12.85
CA LEU A 7 25.12 -4.20 -12.60
C LEU A 7 26.39 -3.79 -13.32
N ARG A 8 26.36 -2.64 -14.01
CA ARG A 8 27.52 -2.05 -14.68
C ARG A 8 27.67 -0.60 -14.24
N ASP A 9 28.79 -0.32 -13.57
CA ASP A 9 29.15 1.01 -13.06
C ASP A 9 27.99 1.72 -12.34
N VAL A 10 27.31 1.02 -11.43
CA VAL A 10 26.12 1.55 -10.76
C VAL A 10 26.47 2.48 -9.61
N HIS A 11 25.92 3.69 -9.63
CA HIS A 11 26.04 4.69 -8.57
C HIS A 11 24.70 4.94 -7.89
N ARG A 12 24.75 5.23 -6.59
CA ARG A 12 23.57 5.64 -5.81
C ARG A 12 23.94 6.61 -4.72
N THR A 13 23.23 7.72 -4.68
CA THR A 13 23.45 8.84 -3.78
C THR A 13 22.15 9.24 -3.10
N TYR A 14 22.17 9.30 -1.76
CA TYR A 14 21.04 9.76 -0.96
C TYR A 14 21.29 11.17 -0.44
N ARG A 15 20.26 12.01 -0.50
CA ARG A 15 20.28 13.34 0.12
C ARG A 15 19.56 13.29 1.46
N ILE A 16 20.28 13.54 2.55
CA ILE A 16 19.76 13.52 3.92
C ILE A 16 19.92 14.91 4.50
N GLY A 17 18.84 15.69 4.51
CA GLY A 17 18.87 17.10 4.85
C GLY A 17 19.81 17.88 3.92
N GLU A 18 20.84 18.50 4.51
CA GLU A 18 21.89 19.21 3.76
C GLU A 18 23.06 18.29 3.34
N SER A 19 23.14 17.08 3.88
CA SER A 19 24.22 16.13 3.57
C SER A 19 23.89 15.26 2.36
N THR A 20 24.94 14.88 1.62
CA THR A 20 24.85 13.96 0.49
C THR A 20 25.70 12.73 0.78
N VAL A 21 25.11 11.55 0.70
CA VAL A 21 25.77 10.26 1.00
C VAL A 21 25.82 9.42 -0.27
N ASN A 22 27.01 9.24 -0.83
CA ASN A 22 27.24 8.33 -1.95
C ASN A 22 27.32 6.89 -1.43
N ALA A 23 26.18 6.20 -1.47
CA ALA A 23 26.01 4.85 -0.95
C ALA A 23 26.61 3.78 -1.87
N LEU A 24 26.52 3.94 -3.19
CA LEU A 24 27.21 3.11 -4.18
C LEU A 24 28.04 4.00 -5.10
N ARG A 25 29.26 3.57 -5.40
CA ARG A 25 30.28 4.39 -6.10
C ARG A 25 30.84 3.67 -7.34
N GLY A 26 29.99 3.17 -8.22
CA GLY A 26 30.40 2.49 -9.46
C GLY A 26 30.52 0.99 -9.26
N VAL A 27 29.48 0.39 -8.68
CA VAL A 27 29.43 -1.05 -8.43
C VAL A 27 29.15 -1.79 -9.73
N THR A 28 30.06 -2.70 -10.09
CA THR A 28 29.88 -3.66 -11.19
C THR A 28 29.79 -5.06 -10.60
N LEU A 29 28.72 -5.79 -10.91
CA LEU A 29 28.45 -7.10 -10.33
C LEU A 29 27.63 -7.96 -11.29
N THR A 30 28.07 -9.20 -11.52
CA THR A 30 27.31 -10.20 -12.27
C THR A 30 26.92 -11.34 -11.35
N ILE A 31 25.64 -11.76 -11.40
CA ILE A 31 25.09 -12.86 -10.60
C ILE A 31 24.53 -13.92 -11.54
N ASP A 32 25.01 -15.14 -11.38
CA ASP A 32 24.58 -16.29 -12.18
C ASP A 32 23.33 -16.96 -11.56
N PRO A 33 22.50 -17.64 -12.36
CA PRO A 33 21.39 -18.43 -11.84
C PRO A 33 21.85 -19.49 -10.81
N GLY A 34 21.06 -19.65 -9.73
CA GLY A 34 21.30 -20.64 -8.69
C GLY A 34 22.51 -20.34 -7.79
N GLU A 35 23.05 -19.12 -7.80
CA GLU A 35 24.08 -18.73 -6.83
C GLU A 35 23.47 -18.48 -5.44
N PHE A 36 24.19 -18.89 -4.39
CA PHE A 36 23.96 -18.42 -3.03
C PHE A 36 25.08 -17.44 -2.67
N ILE A 37 24.71 -16.16 -2.58
CA ILE A 37 25.62 -15.04 -2.34
C ILE A 37 25.36 -14.46 -0.95
N ALA A 38 26.44 -14.21 -0.21
CA ALA A 38 26.44 -13.37 0.98
C ALA A 38 27.16 -12.05 0.68
N ILE A 39 26.49 -10.91 0.90
CA ILE A 39 27.04 -9.57 0.81
C ILE A 39 27.36 -9.11 2.23
N MET A 40 28.65 -8.93 2.52
CA MET A 40 29.18 -8.55 3.80
C MET A 40 29.79 -7.14 3.77
N GLY A 41 29.94 -6.53 4.94
CA GLY A 41 30.65 -5.26 5.09
C GLY A 41 30.25 -4.54 6.38
N PRO A 42 31.02 -3.53 6.81
CA PRO A 42 30.69 -2.74 7.99
C PRO A 42 29.38 -1.97 7.80
N SER A 43 28.81 -1.46 8.89
CA SER A 43 27.67 -0.55 8.81
C SER A 43 28.01 0.66 7.94
N GLY A 44 27.08 1.07 7.07
CA GLY A 44 27.29 2.17 6.12
C GLY A 44 28.12 1.83 4.87
N SER A 45 28.50 0.57 4.65
CA SER A 45 29.30 0.18 3.47
C SER A 45 28.57 0.24 2.12
N GLY A 46 27.25 0.43 2.13
CA GLY A 46 26.40 0.37 0.93
C GLY A 46 25.66 -0.96 0.71
N LYS A 47 25.87 -1.98 1.58
CA LYS A 47 25.28 -3.33 1.44
C LYS A 47 23.75 -3.35 1.29
N SER A 48 23.02 -2.61 2.13
CA SER A 48 21.56 -2.55 2.08
C SER A 48 21.07 -1.76 0.86
N SER A 49 21.79 -0.73 0.45
CA SER A 49 21.48 0.03 -0.78
C SER A 49 21.68 -0.82 -2.04
N LEU A 50 22.74 -1.62 -2.08
CA LEU A 50 22.96 -2.61 -3.15
C LEU A 50 21.82 -3.63 -3.19
N LEU A 51 21.42 -4.18 -2.04
CA LEU A 51 20.31 -5.13 -1.97
C LEU A 51 18.98 -4.51 -2.43
N GLN A 52 18.71 -3.25 -2.07
CA GLN A 52 17.52 -2.53 -2.48
C GLN A 52 17.48 -2.32 -4.00
N ILE A 53 18.60 -1.93 -4.62
CA ILE A 53 18.71 -1.79 -6.07
C ILE A 53 18.50 -3.14 -6.75
N LEU A 54 19.23 -4.19 -6.34
CA LEU A 54 19.07 -5.54 -6.90
C LEU A 54 17.63 -6.05 -6.79
N GLY A 55 16.92 -5.66 -5.72
CA GLY A 55 15.53 -6.01 -5.45
C GLY A 55 14.46 -5.13 -6.13
N LEU A 56 14.85 -4.17 -6.99
CA LEU A 56 13.89 -3.21 -7.57
C LEU A 56 13.10 -2.43 -6.50
N LEU A 57 13.67 -2.21 -5.32
CA LEU A 57 13.11 -1.35 -4.27
C LEU A 57 13.61 0.08 -4.36
N ASP A 58 14.69 0.29 -5.09
CA ASP A 58 15.29 1.57 -5.39
C ASP A 58 15.90 1.55 -6.81
N ASN A 59 16.12 2.72 -7.40
CA ASN A 59 16.71 2.85 -8.73
C ASN A 59 18.14 3.41 -8.64
N PRO A 60 19.05 2.97 -9.54
CA PRO A 60 20.37 3.59 -9.66
C PRO A 60 20.25 5.04 -10.16
N ASP A 61 21.20 5.89 -9.75
CA ASP A 61 21.29 7.26 -10.30
C ASP A 61 22.06 7.27 -11.64
N GLN A 62 23.02 6.35 -11.78
CA GLN A 62 23.87 6.17 -12.94
C GLN A 62 24.24 4.69 -13.09
N GLY A 63 24.69 4.30 -14.28
CA GLY A 63 25.04 2.92 -14.63
C GLY A 63 23.87 2.13 -15.22
N GLU A 64 24.12 0.88 -15.56
CA GLU A 64 23.13 -0.03 -16.14
C GLU A 64 22.78 -1.13 -15.14
N PHE A 65 21.48 -1.43 -15.00
CA PHE A 65 21.01 -2.61 -14.29
C PHE A 65 20.23 -3.50 -15.27
N LEU A 66 20.75 -4.69 -15.53
CA LEU A 66 20.12 -5.69 -16.38
C LEU A 66 19.59 -6.85 -15.56
N ILE A 67 18.37 -7.29 -15.89
CA ILE A 67 17.77 -8.51 -15.37
C ILE A 67 17.53 -9.44 -16.55
N LEU A 68 18.12 -10.64 -16.51
CA LEU A 68 18.07 -11.62 -17.60
C LEU A 68 18.47 -11.03 -18.97
N GLY A 69 19.39 -10.06 -18.95
CA GLY A 69 19.88 -9.35 -20.13
C GLY A 69 19.02 -8.17 -20.61
N HIS A 70 17.93 -7.85 -19.91
CA HIS A 70 17.09 -6.69 -20.22
C HIS A 70 17.42 -5.51 -19.31
N ASP A 71 17.72 -4.34 -19.89
CA ASP A 71 17.96 -3.11 -19.14
C ASP A 71 16.66 -2.57 -18.52
N ILE A 72 16.61 -2.64 -17.19
CA ILE A 72 15.44 -2.26 -16.39
C ILE A 72 15.34 -0.75 -16.15
N ASN A 73 16.39 0.02 -16.45
CA ASN A 73 16.35 1.49 -16.31
C ASN A 73 15.30 2.13 -17.25
N SER A 74 14.96 1.43 -18.34
CA SER A 74 13.95 1.84 -19.31
C SER A 74 12.51 1.50 -18.91
N PHE A 75 12.32 0.77 -17.81
CA PHE A 75 11.02 0.24 -17.39
C PHE A 75 10.27 1.27 -16.55
N SER A 76 8.94 1.32 -16.70
CA SER A 76 8.08 2.10 -15.82
C SER A 76 8.00 1.50 -14.42
N GLU A 77 7.59 2.29 -13.43
CA GLU A 77 7.40 1.82 -12.04
C GLU A 77 6.44 0.62 -11.95
N ASP A 78 5.38 0.60 -12.76
CA ASP A 78 4.42 -0.50 -12.82
C ASP A 78 5.04 -1.79 -13.37
N GLU A 79 5.92 -1.69 -14.37
CA GLU A 79 6.65 -2.84 -14.91
C GLU A 79 7.69 -3.36 -13.92
N GLN A 80 8.41 -2.47 -13.26
CA GLN A 80 9.34 -2.84 -12.18
C GLN A 80 8.58 -3.49 -11.02
N ALA A 81 7.40 -3.01 -10.65
CA ALA A 81 6.55 -3.62 -9.63
C ALA A 81 6.05 -5.01 -10.04
N GLY A 82 5.68 -5.19 -11.32
CA GLY A 82 5.32 -6.49 -11.89
C GLY A 82 6.48 -7.49 -11.84
N LEU A 83 7.66 -7.06 -12.28
CA LEU A 83 8.91 -7.84 -12.18
C LEU A 83 9.19 -8.22 -10.72
N ARG A 84 9.16 -7.25 -9.80
CA ARG A 84 9.41 -7.49 -8.37
C ARG A 84 8.44 -8.51 -7.79
N ASN A 85 7.15 -8.45 -8.13
CA ASN A 85 6.14 -9.38 -7.64
C ASN A 85 6.28 -10.81 -8.21
N ASN A 86 6.96 -10.99 -9.34
CA ASN A 86 7.09 -12.28 -10.02
C ASN A 86 8.47 -12.91 -9.87
N LEU A 87 9.53 -12.09 -9.84
CA LEU A 87 10.92 -12.51 -9.86
C LEU A 87 11.50 -12.65 -8.46
N ALA A 88 11.06 -11.81 -7.54
CA ALA A 88 11.73 -11.56 -6.27
C ALA A 88 10.88 -11.96 -5.06
N GLY A 89 11.47 -12.72 -4.15
CA GLY A 89 10.96 -12.95 -2.81
C GLY A 89 11.81 -12.21 -1.79
N PHE A 90 11.20 -11.45 -0.87
CA PHE A 90 11.92 -10.69 0.15
C PHE A 90 11.75 -11.27 1.56
N VAL A 91 12.87 -11.41 2.24
CA VAL A 91 12.97 -11.80 3.65
C VAL A 91 13.72 -10.70 4.38
N PHE A 92 13.11 -10.08 5.38
CA PHE A 92 13.68 -8.95 6.11
C PHE A 92 13.91 -9.31 7.58
N GLN A 93 14.93 -8.71 8.20
CA GLN A 93 15.25 -8.87 9.62
C GLN A 93 14.06 -8.59 10.56
N GLN A 94 13.22 -7.60 10.23
CA GLN A 94 12.05 -7.22 11.04
C GLN A 94 10.75 -7.95 10.63
N PHE A 95 10.82 -8.94 9.74
CA PHE A 95 9.73 -9.78 9.22
C PHE A 95 8.65 -9.03 8.42
N HIS A 96 8.34 -7.78 8.76
CA HIS A 96 7.33 -6.90 8.18
C HIS A 96 5.98 -7.60 7.94
N LEU A 97 5.52 -8.38 8.92
CA LEU A 97 4.20 -9.01 8.89
C LEU A 97 3.12 -8.03 9.37
N LEU A 98 1.95 -8.08 8.74
CA LEU A 98 0.76 -7.32 9.14
C LEU A 98 0.16 -7.95 10.41
N LYS A 99 0.45 -7.32 11.55
CA LYS A 99 0.16 -7.81 12.92
C LYS A 99 -1.30 -8.20 13.19
N ARG A 100 -2.26 -7.62 12.45
CA ARG A 100 -3.70 -7.84 12.61
C ARG A 100 -4.30 -8.84 11.62
N MET A 101 -3.48 -9.39 10.73
CA MET A 101 -3.90 -10.40 9.75
C MET A 101 -3.43 -11.78 10.20
N SER A 102 -4.14 -12.82 9.78
CA SER A 102 -3.69 -14.20 10.01
C SER A 102 -2.38 -14.45 9.25
N ILE A 103 -1.61 -15.47 9.63
CA ILE A 103 -0.37 -15.79 8.93
C ILE A 103 -0.62 -16.30 7.51
N VAL A 104 -1.71 -17.04 7.29
CA VAL A 104 -2.10 -17.48 5.93
C VAL A 104 -2.46 -16.27 5.06
N ASP A 105 -3.09 -15.24 5.66
CA ASP A 105 -3.39 -13.99 4.97
C ASP A 105 -2.13 -13.19 4.66
N ASN A 106 -1.16 -13.15 5.58
CA ASN A 106 0.15 -12.53 5.35
C ASN A 106 0.89 -13.19 4.17
N VAL A 107 0.89 -14.52 4.11
CA VAL A 107 1.58 -15.27 3.05
C VAL A 107 0.96 -15.04 1.68
N ARG A 108 -0.38 -14.91 1.57
CA ARG A 108 -1.05 -14.69 0.28
C ARG A 108 -1.04 -13.24 -0.22
N LEU A 109 -0.52 -12.28 0.55
CA LEU A 109 -0.53 -10.85 0.18
C LEU A 109 0.01 -10.57 -1.24
N PRO A 110 1.13 -11.17 -1.70
CA PRO A 110 1.65 -10.91 -3.06
C PRO A 110 0.65 -11.24 -4.18
N HIS A 111 -0.24 -12.21 -3.98
CA HIS A 111 -1.27 -12.53 -4.98
C HIS A 111 -2.35 -11.45 -5.10
N ILE A 112 -2.63 -10.68 -4.04
CA ILE A 112 -3.61 -9.58 -4.09
C ILE A 112 -3.16 -8.52 -5.10
N TYR A 113 -1.87 -8.23 -5.15
CA TYR A 113 -1.30 -7.23 -6.07
C TYR A 113 -1.21 -7.72 -7.52
N SER A 114 -1.18 -9.04 -7.73
CA SER A 114 -1.15 -9.64 -9.07
C SER A 114 -2.49 -9.55 -9.83
N GLY A 115 -3.60 -9.31 -9.13
CA GLY A 115 -4.94 -9.27 -9.75
C GLY A 115 -5.46 -10.63 -10.27
N LEU A 116 -4.72 -11.72 -10.00
CA LEU A 116 -5.12 -13.06 -10.39
C LEU A 116 -6.30 -13.56 -9.53
N LYS A 117 -7.06 -14.52 -10.06
CA LYS A 117 -8.07 -15.28 -9.31
C LYS A 117 -7.53 -16.68 -9.04
N GLY A 118 -7.70 -17.19 -7.82
CA GLY A 118 -7.24 -18.52 -7.46
C GLY A 118 -7.50 -18.85 -5.99
N ASN A 119 -7.28 -20.12 -5.62
CA ASN A 119 -7.35 -20.55 -4.23
C ASN A 119 -6.05 -20.23 -3.49
N PHE A 120 -5.73 -18.93 -3.37
CA PHE A 120 -4.49 -18.45 -2.76
C PHE A 120 -4.34 -18.83 -1.29
N ARG A 121 -5.45 -19.13 -0.61
CA ARG A 121 -5.42 -19.58 0.78
C ARG A 121 -4.83 -21.00 0.88
N GLU A 122 -5.22 -21.88 -0.03
CA GLU A 122 -4.67 -23.24 -0.08
C GLU A 122 -3.21 -23.25 -0.52
N GLU A 123 -2.84 -22.43 -1.50
CA GLU A 123 -1.45 -22.26 -1.89
C GLU A 123 -0.59 -21.70 -0.72
N ALA A 124 -1.08 -20.69 -0.01
CA ALA A 124 -0.42 -20.16 1.18
C ALA A 124 -0.27 -21.23 2.28
N ARG A 125 -1.25 -22.11 2.45
CA ARG A 125 -1.17 -23.25 3.38
C ARG A 125 -0.05 -24.21 2.97
N GLN A 126 0.09 -24.50 1.67
CA GLN A 126 1.18 -25.34 1.15
C GLN A 126 2.55 -24.70 1.39
N ARG A 127 2.70 -23.38 1.17
CA ARG A 127 3.95 -22.66 1.48
C ARG A 127 4.27 -22.65 2.97
N LEU A 128 3.26 -22.53 3.84
CA LEU A 128 3.43 -22.63 5.29
C LEU A 128 3.86 -24.03 5.72
N ALA A 129 3.39 -25.09 5.06
CA ALA A 129 3.82 -26.46 5.33
C ALA A 129 5.32 -26.68 5.01
N LEU A 130 5.85 -26.05 3.95
CA LEU A 130 7.28 -26.12 3.61
C LEU A 130 8.20 -25.56 4.70
N VAL A 131 7.66 -24.72 5.58
CA VAL A 131 8.38 -24.12 6.71
C VAL A 131 7.87 -24.62 8.07
N GLY A 132 7.11 -25.73 8.09
CA GLY A 132 6.63 -26.37 9.32
C GLY A 132 5.58 -25.58 10.12
N LEU A 133 4.77 -24.76 9.45
CA LEU A 133 3.74 -23.90 10.07
C LEU A 133 2.31 -24.22 9.61
N GLU A 134 2.07 -25.41 9.08
CA GLU A 134 0.76 -25.87 8.61
C GLU A 134 -0.33 -25.84 9.70
N ASN A 135 0.05 -26.07 10.96
CA ASN A 135 -0.87 -26.07 12.11
C ASN A 135 -1.12 -24.67 12.70
N ARG A 136 -0.45 -23.64 12.17
CA ARG A 136 -0.50 -22.26 12.72
C ARG A 136 -1.33 -21.30 11.86
N ILE A 137 -1.94 -21.75 10.76
CA ILE A 137 -2.55 -20.89 9.71
C ILE A 137 -3.46 -19.76 10.20
N GLY A 138 -4.23 -19.99 11.28
CA GLY A 138 -5.18 -19.01 11.84
C GLY A 138 -4.58 -18.05 12.86
N HIS A 139 -3.32 -18.26 13.28
CA HIS A 139 -2.65 -17.39 14.23
C HIS A 139 -2.32 -16.05 13.58
N THR A 140 -2.16 -15.02 14.41
CA THR A 140 -1.65 -13.70 14.05
C THR A 140 -0.15 -13.61 14.41
N PRO A 141 0.63 -12.70 13.78
CA PRO A 141 2.06 -12.58 14.06
C PRO A 141 2.42 -12.42 15.55
N ASN A 142 1.58 -11.72 16.32
CA ASN A 142 1.80 -11.51 17.76
C ASN A 142 1.70 -12.80 18.59
N GLN A 143 1.19 -13.90 18.02
CA GLN A 143 1.07 -15.20 18.67
C GLN A 143 2.22 -16.15 18.30
N LEU A 144 3.21 -15.67 17.53
CA LEU A 144 4.35 -16.45 17.04
C LEU A 144 5.67 -15.95 17.64
N SER A 145 6.59 -16.88 17.87
CA SER A 145 7.98 -16.56 18.18
C SER A 145 8.69 -15.87 17.00
N GLY A 146 9.83 -15.23 17.24
CA GLY A 146 10.60 -14.56 16.19
C GLY A 146 11.01 -15.52 15.05
N GLY A 147 11.47 -16.73 15.38
CA GLY A 147 11.81 -17.75 14.39
C GLY A 147 10.62 -18.20 13.56
N GLU A 148 9.45 -18.40 14.19
CA GLU A 148 8.21 -18.70 13.48
C GLU A 148 7.78 -17.54 12.57
N GLN A 149 7.87 -16.29 13.03
CA GLN A 149 7.56 -15.11 12.20
C GLN A 149 8.50 -15.03 10.99
N GLN A 150 9.78 -15.37 11.15
CA GLN A 150 10.72 -15.39 10.04
C GLN A 150 10.40 -16.50 9.03
N ARG A 151 10.01 -17.68 9.51
CA ARG A 151 9.49 -18.75 8.64
C ARG A 151 8.24 -18.34 7.87
N VAL A 152 7.32 -17.58 8.50
CA VAL A 152 6.18 -16.97 7.78
C VAL A 152 6.64 -15.99 6.70
N ALA A 153 7.66 -15.16 6.98
CA ALA A 153 8.20 -14.24 5.99
C ALA A 153 8.82 -14.98 4.79
N ILE A 154 9.52 -16.10 5.01
CA ILE A 154 10.03 -16.98 3.95
C ILE A 154 8.88 -17.59 3.16
N ALA A 155 7.85 -18.13 3.82
CA ALA A 155 6.68 -18.68 3.12
C ALA A 155 5.99 -17.62 2.23
N ARG A 156 5.89 -16.37 2.72
CA ARG A 156 5.39 -15.23 1.95
C ARG A 156 6.28 -14.91 0.75
N ALA A 157 7.59 -14.93 0.91
CA ALA A 157 8.53 -14.71 -0.19
C ALA A 157 8.37 -15.77 -1.29
N LEU A 158 8.04 -17.02 -0.92
CA LEU A 158 7.94 -18.15 -1.85
C LEU A 158 6.59 -18.30 -2.55
N ILE A 159 5.57 -17.52 -2.17
CA ILE A 159 4.21 -17.73 -2.66
C ILE A 159 4.08 -17.56 -4.18
N ARG A 160 4.86 -16.66 -4.78
CA ARG A 160 4.90 -16.44 -6.24
C ARG A 160 5.91 -17.32 -6.96
N ASP A 161 6.50 -18.28 -6.26
CA ASP A 161 7.60 -19.12 -6.75
C ASP A 161 8.75 -18.31 -7.39
N PRO A 162 9.30 -17.29 -6.69
CA PRO A 162 10.26 -16.35 -7.26
C PRO A 162 11.52 -17.07 -7.72
N LEU A 163 12.25 -16.47 -8.67
CA LEU A 163 13.55 -16.98 -9.12
C LEU A 163 14.67 -16.59 -8.15
N ILE A 164 14.54 -15.41 -7.53
CA ILE A 164 15.54 -14.84 -6.64
C ILE A 164 14.91 -14.60 -5.27
N ILE A 165 15.63 -14.99 -4.21
CA ILE A 165 15.30 -14.68 -2.83
C ILE A 165 16.32 -13.66 -2.31
N PHE A 166 15.83 -12.48 -1.96
CA PHE A 166 16.60 -11.43 -1.29
C PHE A 166 16.38 -11.51 0.21
N ALA A 167 17.46 -11.56 0.98
CA ALA A 167 17.41 -11.68 2.43
C ALA A 167 18.25 -10.58 3.09
N ASP A 168 17.61 -9.63 3.78
CA ASP A 168 18.30 -8.58 4.54
C ASP A 168 18.40 -8.99 6.01
N GLU A 169 19.60 -9.39 6.44
CA GLU A 169 19.91 -9.89 7.79
C GLU A 169 18.86 -10.90 8.30
N PRO A 170 18.63 -12.03 7.60
CA PRO A 170 17.51 -12.93 7.88
C PRO A 170 17.59 -13.61 9.25
N THR A 171 18.73 -13.54 9.94
CA THR A 171 18.98 -14.16 11.25
C THR A 171 19.22 -13.14 12.36
N GLY A 172 19.33 -11.84 12.06
CA GLY A 172 19.87 -10.84 13.00
C GLY A 172 19.04 -10.60 14.27
N ASN A 173 17.80 -11.10 14.33
CA ASN A 173 16.90 -11.00 15.49
C ASN A 173 16.57 -12.38 16.11
N LEU A 174 17.31 -13.43 15.77
CA LEU A 174 17.00 -14.81 16.16
C LEU A 174 18.11 -15.41 17.03
N ASP A 175 17.75 -16.36 17.90
CA ASP A 175 18.74 -17.19 18.58
C ASP A 175 19.44 -18.14 17.60
N THR A 176 20.61 -18.65 17.99
CA THR A 176 21.46 -19.50 17.14
C THR A 176 20.74 -20.71 16.56
N LYS A 177 19.85 -21.35 17.33
CA LYS A 177 19.12 -22.54 16.86
C LYS A 177 18.15 -22.16 15.75
N ASN A 178 17.34 -21.11 15.98
CA ASN A 178 16.42 -20.60 14.97
C ASN A 178 17.18 -20.07 13.73
N SER A 179 18.31 -19.38 13.92
CA SER A 179 19.16 -18.92 12.82
C SER A 179 19.64 -20.07 11.92
N LEU A 180 20.10 -21.18 12.51
CA LEU A 180 20.51 -22.37 11.76
C LEU A 180 19.34 -23.01 10.98
N GLU A 181 18.15 -23.08 11.58
CA GLU A 181 16.95 -23.57 10.90
C GLU A 181 16.59 -22.71 9.68
N ILE A 182 16.65 -21.37 9.83
CA ILE A 182 16.40 -20.43 8.73
C ILE A 182 17.44 -20.60 7.61
N MET A 183 18.73 -20.69 7.96
CA MET A 183 19.79 -20.87 6.98
C MET A 183 19.69 -22.21 6.25
N LYS A 184 19.26 -23.28 6.94
CA LYS A 184 18.97 -24.57 6.31
C LYS A 184 17.85 -24.45 5.27
N ILE A 185 16.75 -23.76 5.59
CA ILE A 185 15.66 -23.54 4.64
C ILE A 185 16.17 -22.78 3.40
N LEU A 186 16.94 -21.71 3.57
CA LEU A 186 17.50 -20.95 2.45
C LEU A 186 18.46 -21.79 1.61
N LYS A 187 19.27 -22.64 2.25
CA LYS A 187 20.17 -23.56 1.57
C LYS A 187 19.41 -24.60 0.74
N ASP A 188 18.39 -25.24 1.32
CA ASP A 188 17.54 -26.22 0.65
C ASP A 188 16.83 -25.60 -0.58
N LEU A 189 16.44 -24.32 -0.50
CA LEU A 189 15.85 -23.59 -1.63
C LEU A 189 16.87 -23.30 -2.73
N ASN A 190 18.10 -22.93 -2.36
CA ASN A 190 19.17 -22.74 -3.32
C ASN A 190 19.54 -24.05 -4.03
N GLU A 191 19.60 -25.18 -3.30
CA GLU A 191 19.82 -26.51 -3.86
C GLU A 191 18.68 -26.98 -4.78
N LYS A 192 17.50 -26.38 -4.67
CA LYS A 192 16.39 -26.56 -5.63
C LYS A 192 16.46 -25.60 -6.83
N GLY A 193 17.57 -24.88 -6.99
CA GLY A 193 17.87 -24.03 -8.15
C GLY A 193 17.49 -22.55 -7.99
N LYS A 194 17.00 -22.11 -6.82
CA LYS A 194 16.72 -20.69 -6.56
C LYS A 194 18.03 -19.91 -6.38
N THR A 195 18.09 -18.68 -6.89
CA THR A 195 19.19 -17.77 -6.56
C THR A 195 18.90 -17.13 -5.20
N VAL A 196 19.87 -17.13 -4.28
CA VAL A 196 19.71 -16.53 -2.95
C VAL A 196 20.77 -15.44 -2.78
N ILE A 197 20.34 -14.22 -2.48
CA ILE A 197 21.21 -13.07 -2.23
C ILE A 197 20.90 -12.56 -0.84
N MET A 198 21.85 -12.72 0.07
CA MET A 198 21.69 -12.36 1.47
C MET A 198 22.67 -11.26 1.85
N VAL A 199 22.23 -10.29 2.65
CA VAL A 199 23.10 -9.35 3.36
C VAL A 199 23.26 -9.84 4.80
N THR A 200 24.49 -9.89 5.30
CA THR A 200 24.79 -10.21 6.69
C THR A 200 26.10 -9.57 7.13
N HIS A 201 26.24 -9.35 8.43
CA HIS A 201 27.50 -8.97 9.06
C HIS A 201 28.13 -10.13 9.87
N GLU A 202 27.47 -11.28 9.95
CA GLU A 202 27.90 -12.45 10.70
C GLU A 202 28.69 -13.43 9.79
N PRO A 203 29.98 -13.70 10.07
CA PRO A 203 30.80 -14.62 9.26
C PRO A 203 30.23 -16.03 9.18
N ASP A 204 29.70 -16.52 10.29
CA ASP A 204 29.13 -17.86 10.46
C ASP A 204 27.92 -18.07 9.53
N ILE A 205 27.12 -17.01 9.38
CA ILE A 205 25.95 -16.97 8.50
C ILE A 205 26.38 -16.84 7.03
N ALA A 206 27.39 -16.01 6.74
CA ALA A 206 27.96 -15.91 5.40
C ALA A 206 28.58 -17.22 4.93
N ALA A 207 29.03 -18.08 5.84
CA ALA A 207 29.67 -19.35 5.50
C ALA A 207 28.73 -20.36 4.79
N PHE A 208 27.41 -20.17 4.88
CA PHE A 208 26.43 -20.97 4.13
C PHE A 208 26.40 -20.66 2.63
N ALA A 209 26.86 -19.47 2.25
CA ALA A 209 26.90 -19.01 0.87
C ALA A 209 28.09 -19.62 0.11
N ASN A 210 27.88 -19.81 -1.19
CA ASN A 210 28.92 -20.29 -2.10
C ASN A 210 29.77 -19.15 -2.66
N ARG A 211 29.34 -17.90 -2.50
CA ARG A 211 30.05 -16.70 -2.92
C ARG A 211 29.90 -15.63 -1.86
N VAL A 212 31.00 -14.99 -1.47
CA VAL A 212 31.03 -13.93 -0.47
C VAL A 212 31.56 -12.66 -1.11
N ILE A 213 30.71 -11.64 -1.16
CA ILE A 213 31.05 -10.31 -1.68
C ILE A 213 31.24 -9.39 -0.49
N THR A 214 32.41 -8.76 -0.39
CA THR A 214 32.69 -7.80 0.68
C THR A 214 32.62 -6.38 0.14
N MET A 215 31.79 -5.56 0.77
CA MET A 215 31.64 -4.14 0.46
C MET A 215 32.31 -3.25 1.50
N ARG A 216 32.86 -2.14 1.02
CA ARG A 216 33.41 -1.06 1.85
C ARG A 216 33.27 0.28 1.13
N ASP A 217 32.81 1.29 1.86
CA ASP A 217 32.71 2.68 1.37
C ASP A 217 32.01 2.83 0.00
N GLY A 218 30.98 2.01 -0.24
CA GLY A 218 30.17 2.02 -1.46
C GLY A 218 30.77 1.27 -2.66
N LEU A 219 31.84 0.49 -2.44
CA LEU A 219 32.53 -0.31 -3.45
C LEU A 219 32.56 -1.78 -3.05
N ILE A 220 32.65 -2.68 -4.04
CA ILE A 220 33.00 -4.09 -3.82
C ILE A 220 34.53 -4.18 -3.73
N VAL A 221 35.05 -4.67 -2.61
CA VAL A 221 36.49 -4.80 -2.34
C VAL A 221 36.99 -6.24 -2.39
N SER A 222 36.10 -7.22 -2.25
CA SER A 222 36.41 -8.65 -2.43
C SER A 222 35.19 -9.38 -3.00
N ASP A 223 35.43 -10.38 -3.85
CA ASP A 223 34.42 -11.28 -4.41
C ASP A 223 35.01 -12.69 -4.46
N GLU A 224 34.73 -13.46 -3.42
CA GLU A 224 35.31 -14.79 -3.21
C GLU A 224 34.28 -15.88 -3.54
N ARG A 225 34.58 -16.70 -4.55
CA ARG A 225 33.79 -17.89 -4.89
C ARG A 225 34.38 -19.11 -4.22
N ARG A 226 33.54 -19.87 -3.50
CA ARG A 226 33.86 -21.17 -2.91
C ARG A 226 33.45 -22.28 -3.87
N GLU A 227 34.13 -23.43 -3.81
CA GLU A 227 33.84 -24.56 -4.69
C GLU A 227 32.33 -24.90 -4.68
N ARG A 228 31.77 -24.95 -5.89
CA ARG A 228 30.34 -25.16 -6.11
C ARG A 228 30.09 -26.66 -6.16
N VAL A 229 29.23 -27.18 -5.29
CA VAL A 229 28.55 -28.46 -5.59
C VAL A 229 27.65 -28.15 -6.79
N SER A 230 27.88 -28.80 -7.93
CA SER A 230 27.14 -28.53 -9.16
C SER A 230 25.65 -28.85 -8.96
N VAL A 231 24.84 -27.82 -8.78
CA VAL A 231 23.37 -27.96 -8.79
C VAL A 231 22.91 -27.69 -10.22
N ALA A 232 22.03 -28.54 -10.75
CA ALA A 232 21.38 -28.31 -12.03
C ALA A 232 20.56 -27.00 -11.93
N ALA A 233 21.06 -25.93 -12.54
CA ALA A 233 20.34 -24.67 -12.62
C ALA A 233 19.11 -24.86 -13.50
N ALA A 234 17.96 -24.35 -13.08
CA ALA A 234 16.79 -24.27 -13.95
C ALA A 234 17.13 -23.37 -15.15
N GLU A 235 17.05 -23.91 -16.37
CA GLU A 235 17.19 -23.10 -17.59
C GLU A 235 15.97 -22.20 -17.74
N LEU A 236 16.17 -20.89 -17.58
CA LEU A 236 15.14 -19.87 -17.77
C LEU A 236 15.01 -19.54 -19.26
N ARG A 237 13.79 -19.55 -19.78
CA ARG A 237 13.49 -19.24 -21.19
C ARG A 237 13.07 -17.77 -21.33
N GLU A 238 13.36 -17.14 -22.47
CA GLU A 238 12.91 -15.75 -22.77
C GLU A 238 11.39 -15.57 -22.67
N SER A 239 10.61 -16.64 -22.90
CA SER A 239 9.16 -16.66 -22.70
C SER A 239 8.75 -16.34 -21.26
N ASP A 240 9.58 -16.71 -20.28
CA ASP A 240 9.29 -16.50 -18.87
C ASP A 240 9.44 -15.01 -18.52
N PHE A 241 10.45 -14.33 -19.09
CA PHE A 241 10.63 -12.88 -18.88
C PHE A 241 9.51 -12.05 -19.53
N SER A 242 9.06 -12.42 -20.72
CA SER A 242 7.91 -11.76 -21.37
C SER A 242 6.60 -11.95 -20.59
N PHE A 243 6.38 -13.10 -19.96
CA PHE A 243 5.26 -13.30 -19.05
C PHE A 243 5.37 -12.45 -17.77
N MET A 244 6.59 -12.29 -17.26
CA MET A 244 6.86 -11.52 -16.04
C MET A 244 6.75 -10.01 -16.24
N THR A 245 7.08 -9.51 -17.43
CA THR A 245 6.96 -8.11 -17.86
C THR A 245 5.61 -7.79 -18.53
N GLY A 246 4.96 -8.81 -19.10
CA GLY A 246 3.72 -8.76 -19.88
C GLY A 246 2.45 -8.40 -19.12
N ALA A 247 2.56 -7.72 -17.97
CA ALA A 247 1.47 -6.91 -17.43
C ALA A 247 1.17 -5.67 -18.31
N ARG A 248 1.88 -5.47 -19.43
CA ARG A 248 1.46 -4.54 -20.49
C ARG A 248 0.34 -5.13 -21.34
N SER A 249 -0.85 -4.57 -21.12
CA SER A 249 -1.94 -4.45 -22.11
C SER A 249 -2.72 -5.72 -22.46
N SER A 250 -3.70 -6.09 -21.63
CA SER A 250 -5.12 -6.11 -22.03
C SER A 250 -6.02 -6.69 -20.93
N ARG A 251 -7.10 -5.96 -20.58
CA ARG A 251 -8.25 -6.38 -19.72
C ARG A 251 -8.07 -6.49 -18.19
N LEU A 252 -7.20 -5.68 -17.58
CA LEU A 252 -6.88 -5.70 -16.13
C LEU A 252 -7.58 -4.61 -15.28
N LYS A 253 -8.91 -4.49 -15.35
CA LYS A 253 -9.68 -3.56 -14.49
C LYS A 253 -10.59 -4.22 -13.43
N ASP A 254 -11.07 -5.44 -13.65
CA ASP A 254 -12.17 -5.95 -12.79
C ASP A 254 -11.74 -6.83 -11.60
N GLY A 255 -10.60 -7.52 -11.67
CA GLY A 255 -10.16 -8.44 -10.60
C GLY A 255 -9.50 -7.76 -9.39
N ARG A 256 -8.67 -6.73 -9.64
CA ARG A 256 -7.93 -6.01 -8.59
C ARG A 256 -8.84 -5.21 -7.67
N PHE A 257 -9.89 -4.59 -8.21
CA PHE A 257 -10.86 -3.82 -7.42
C PHE A 257 -11.52 -4.68 -6.35
N ILE A 258 -11.93 -5.91 -6.70
CA ILE A 258 -12.52 -6.85 -5.75
C ILE A 258 -11.52 -7.23 -4.65
N GLY A 259 -10.24 -7.45 -5.01
CA GLY A 259 -9.17 -7.68 -4.04
C GLY A 259 -8.96 -6.51 -3.07
N PHE A 260 -8.90 -5.28 -3.59
CA PHE A 260 -8.78 -4.07 -2.77
C PHE A 260 -10.00 -3.85 -1.88
N MET A 261 -11.21 -4.14 -2.38
CA MET A 261 -12.44 -4.07 -1.58
C MET A 261 -12.43 -5.09 -0.43
N ALA A 262 -12.01 -6.33 -0.69
CA ALA A 262 -11.87 -7.35 0.34
C ALA A 262 -10.83 -6.92 1.40
N GLN A 263 -9.70 -6.35 0.98
CA GLN A 263 -8.66 -5.84 1.88
C GLN A 263 -9.15 -4.63 2.69
N ALA A 264 -9.88 -3.70 2.08
CA ALA A 264 -10.49 -2.56 2.75
C ALA A 264 -11.46 -3.03 3.84
N PHE A 265 -12.31 -4.02 3.53
CA PHE A 265 -13.23 -4.61 4.49
C PHE A 265 -12.49 -5.29 5.65
N GLN A 266 -11.46 -6.08 5.36
CA GLN A 266 -10.62 -6.69 6.39
C GLN A 266 -9.92 -5.63 7.27
N SER A 267 -9.45 -4.53 6.69
CA SER A 267 -8.84 -3.41 7.42
C SER A 267 -9.83 -2.70 8.36
N ILE A 268 -11.06 -2.49 7.89
CA ILE A 268 -12.15 -1.91 8.67
C ILE A 268 -12.49 -2.81 9.86
N LEU A 269 -12.63 -4.12 9.63
CA LEU A 269 -12.90 -5.11 10.66
C LEU A 269 -11.75 -5.26 11.67
N ALA A 270 -10.50 -5.15 11.22
CA ALA A 270 -9.32 -5.22 12.07
C ALA A 270 -9.19 -4.01 13.02
N ASN A 271 -9.79 -2.87 12.67
CA ASN A 271 -9.72 -1.61 13.43
C ASN A 271 -11.09 -1.12 13.90
N LYS A 272 -11.87 -2.00 14.54
CA LYS A 272 -13.28 -1.76 14.96
C LYS A 272 -13.53 -0.38 15.57
N MET A 273 -12.73 0.03 16.56
CA MET A 273 -12.93 1.29 17.29
C MET A 273 -12.73 2.53 16.40
N ARG A 274 -11.63 2.56 15.62
CA ARG A 274 -11.36 3.67 14.70
C ARG A 274 -12.42 3.77 13.61
N SER A 275 -12.78 2.64 13.01
CA SER A 275 -13.82 2.56 11.98
C SER A 275 -15.17 3.04 12.53
N PHE A 276 -15.54 2.60 13.74
CA PHE A 276 -16.77 3.01 14.40
C PHE A 276 -16.82 4.52 14.66
N LEU A 277 -15.79 5.09 15.28
CA LEU A 277 -15.72 6.53 15.58
C LEU A 277 -15.75 7.37 14.29
N SER A 278 -15.07 6.92 13.23
CA SER A 278 -15.06 7.61 11.94
C SER A 278 -16.45 7.61 11.29
N MET A 279 -17.13 6.45 11.28
CA MET A 279 -18.50 6.34 10.75
C MET A 279 -19.49 7.17 11.57
N LEU A 280 -19.37 7.18 12.90
CA LEU A 280 -20.23 7.96 13.78
C LEU A 280 -20.10 9.47 13.51
N GLY A 281 -18.87 9.97 13.35
CA GLY A 281 -18.63 11.37 13.03
C GLY A 281 -19.26 11.81 11.71
N ILE A 282 -19.11 10.99 10.66
CA ILE A 282 -19.76 11.23 9.36
C ILE A 282 -21.28 11.20 9.50
N LEU A 283 -21.83 10.22 10.22
CA LEU A 283 -23.27 10.05 10.42
C LEU A 283 -23.87 11.26 11.14
N VAL A 284 -23.25 11.70 12.24
CA VAL A 284 -23.71 12.88 12.99
C VAL A 284 -23.61 14.15 12.14
N GLY A 285 -22.52 14.33 11.40
CA GLY A 285 -22.35 15.48 10.51
C GLY A 285 -23.42 15.55 9.42
N VAL A 286 -23.65 14.44 8.71
CA VAL A 286 -24.68 14.35 7.66
C VAL A 286 -26.07 14.53 8.23
N ALA A 287 -26.39 13.87 9.35
CA ALA A 287 -27.70 13.98 10.00
C ALA A 287 -27.98 15.42 10.46
N SER A 288 -26.98 16.13 10.98
CA SER A 288 -27.12 17.52 11.43
C SER A 288 -27.42 18.47 10.26
N VAL A 289 -26.73 18.29 9.12
CA VAL A 289 -26.97 19.09 7.91
C VAL A 289 -28.37 18.83 7.35
N ILE A 290 -28.77 17.55 7.25
CA ILE A 290 -30.10 17.18 6.77
C ILE A 290 -31.19 17.74 7.68
N ALA A 291 -31.02 17.62 9.00
CA ALA A 291 -31.97 18.15 9.97
C ALA A 291 -32.10 19.67 9.88
N MET A 292 -30.97 20.39 9.73
CA MET A 292 -30.96 21.84 9.57
C MET A 292 -31.68 22.27 8.28
N LEU A 293 -31.45 21.59 7.16
CA LEU A 293 -32.12 21.87 5.88
C LEU A 293 -33.62 21.58 5.97
N ALA A 294 -34.01 20.42 6.50
CA ALA A 294 -35.41 20.04 6.65
C ALA A 294 -36.18 20.99 7.58
N LEU A 295 -35.57 21.40 8.70
CA LEU A 295 -36.13 22.42 9.59
C LEU A 295 -36.26 23.78 8.91
N GLY A 296 -35.24 24.19 8.15
CA GLY A 296 -35.24 25.47 7.43
C GLY A 296 -36.32 25.53 6.34
N GLU A 297 -36.43 24.48 5.51
CA GLU A 297 -37.46 24.37 4.48
C GLU A 297 -38.87 24.27 5.09
N GLY A 298 -39.05 23.47 6.15
CA GLY A 298 -40.32 23.34 6.86
C GLY A 298 -40.78 24.65 7.49
N ALA A 299 -39.88 25.37 8.17
CA ALA A 299 -40.18 26.68 8.74
C ALA A 299 -40.53 27.70 7.66
N LYS A 300 -39.81 27.69 6.53
CA LYS A 300 -40.11 28.54 5.37
C LYS A 300 -41.50 28.25 4.80
N ALA A 301 -41.86 26.97 4.65
CA ALA A 301 -43.18 26.56 4.16
C ALA A 301 -44.31 26.99 5.11
N ALA A 302 -44.14 26.76 6.42
CA ALA A 302 -45.13 27.16 7.43
C ALA A 302 -45.34 28.68 7.47
N MET A 303 -44.26 29.47 7.41
CA MET A 303 -44.37 30.93 7.32
C MET A 303 -45.09 31.36 6.04
N GLN A 304 -44.80 30.75 4.89
CA GLN A 304 -45.49 31.05 3.63
C GLN A 304 -46.99 30.72 3.69
N GLU A 305 -47.37 29.61 4.33
CA GLU A 305 -48.76 29.24 4.53
C GLU A 305 -49.49 30.24 5.43
N GLN A 306 -48.84 30.67 6.51
CA GLN A 306 -49.36 31.70 7.41
C GLN A 306 -49.50 33.07 6.70
N PHE A 307 -48.54 33.46 5.86
CA PHE A 307 -48.66 34.69 5.07
C PHE A 307 -49.76 34.59 3.99
N LYS A 308 -49.95 33.41 3.38
CA LYS A 308 -51.04 33.18 2.42
C LYS A 308 -52.41 33.23 3.10
N SER A 309 -52.54 32.66 4.30
CA SER A 309 -53.82 32.67 5.05
C SER A 309 -54.18 34.06 5.57
N MET A 310 -53.21 34.94 5.78
CA MET A 310 -53.45 36.36 6.04
C MET A 310 -53.99 37.12 4.82
N GLY A 311 -53.93 36.54 3.61
CA GLY A 311 -54.41 37.17 2.37
C GLY A 311 -53.37 38.11 1.76
N SER A 312 -53.04 37.91 0.48
CA SER A 312 -52.01 38.68 -0.22
C SER A 312 -52.39 40.15 -0.50
N ASN A 313 -53.64 40.55 -0.22
CA ASN A 313 -54.18 41.90 -0.45
C ASN A 313 -55.01 42.39 0.75
N MET A 314 -54.45 42.38 1.96
CA MET A 314 -55.10 42.94 3.15
C MET A 314 -55.13 44.48 3.10
N LEU A 315 -56.28 45.05 2.81
CA LEU A 315 -56.56 46.48 2.95
C LEU A 315 -57.13 46.74 4.36
N SER A 316 -56.29 47.24 5.27
CA SER A 316 -56.71 47.55 6.64
C SER A 316 -57.39 48.92 6.69
N VAL A 317 -58.73 48.93 6.80
CA VAL A 317 -59.50 50.15 7.05
C VAL A 317 -59.61 50.36 8.56
N ARG A 318 -59.12 51.49 9.06
CA ARG A 318 -59.24 51.88 10.48
C ARG A 318 -60.14 53.10 10.61
N GLY A 319 -60.97 53.12 11.65
CA GLY A 319 -61.76 54.29 12.00
C GLY A 319 -60.84 55.47 12.33
N GLY A 320 -61.10 56.63 11.73
CA GLY A 320 -60.31 57.84 11.97
C GLY A 320 -60.36 58.27 13.44
N SER A 321 -59.26 58.82 13.94
CA SER A 321 -59.21 59.43 15.27
C SER A 321 -60.19 60.61 15.36
N ALA A 322 -60.93 60.69 16.48
CA ALA A 322 -61.88 61.77 16.71
C ALA A 322 -61.17 63.13 16.68
N MET A 323 -61.68 64.05 15.86
CA MET A 323 -61.18 65.42 15.83
C MET A 323 -61.61 66.14 17.11
N LEU A 324 -60.66 66.68 17.87
CA LEU A 324 -60.89 67.81 18.76
C LEU A 324 -60.21 69.03 18.15
N HIS A 325 -60.97 70.11 17.92
CA HIS A 325 -60.47 71.42 17.49
C HIS A 325 -59.68 71.43 16.17
N GLY A 326 -60.13 70.68 15.16
CA GLY A 326 -59.70 70.87 13.76
C GLY A 326 -58.30 70.37 13.39
N ALA A 327 -57.55 69.77 14.32
CA ALA A 327 -56.26 69.14 14.02
C ALA A 327 -56.33 67.62 14.20
N ALA A 328 -56.03 66.89 13.12
CA ALA A 328 -55.94 65.42 13.15
C ALA A 328 -54.64 65.00 13.84
N GLN A 329 -54.73 64.27 14.96
CA GLN A 329 -53.56 63.59 15.52
C GLN A 329 -53.36 62.24 14.82
N GLY A 330 -52.36 62.18 13.94
CA GLY A 330 -51.92 60.97 13.28
C GLY A 330 -50.83 61.27 12.24
N SER A 331 -49.64 60.69 12.42
CA SER A 331 -48.54 60.75 11.45
C SER A 331 -48.75 59.72 10.34
N GLY A 332 -48.97 60.20 9.11
CA GLY A 332 -49.01 59.38 7.90
C GLY A 332 -50.09 59.84 6.92
N ALA A 333 -49.77 59.87 5.63
CA ALA A 333 -50.73 60.13 4.56
C ALA A 333 -51.72 58.96 4.44
N VAL A 334 -52.72 58.92 5.31
CA VAL A 334 -53.82 57.96 5.20
C VAL A 334 -54.73 58.44 4.09
N ALA A 335 -54.81 57.70 2.98
CA ALA A 335 -55.83 57.93 1.96
C ALA A 335 -57.21 57.82 2.62
N ARG A 336 -57.99 58.90 2.57
CA ARG A 336 -59.34 58.94 3.15
C ARG A 336 -60.32 58.43 2.11
N PHE A 337 -61.10 57.42 2.45
CA PHE A 337 -62.22 56.99 1.63
C PHE A 337 -63.27 58.10 1.58
N THR A 338 -63.68 58.47 0.37
CA THR A 338 -64.84 59.32 0.11
C THR A 338 -66.09 58.44 -0.02
N PHE A 339 -67.28 59.04 0.05
CA PHE A 339 -68.54 58.32 -0.16
C PHE A 339 -68.61 57.65 -1.54
N ARG A 340 -67.94 58.23 -2.54
CA ARG A 340 -67.85 57.67 -3.89
C ARG A 340 -66.99 56.42 -3.94
N ASP A 341 -65.87 56.41 -3.20
CA ASP A 341 -65.02 55.22 -3.06
C ASP A 341 -65.77 54.07 -2.35
N ALA A 342 -66.69 54.40 -1.43
CA ALA A 342 -67.54 53.40 -0.77
C ALA A 342 -68.57 52.77 -1.73
N GLU A 343 -69.11 53.54 -2.67
CA GLU A 343 -69.99 53.02 -3.73
C GLU A 343 -69.22 52.12 -4.71
N ASP A 344 -68.01 52.52 -5.11
CA ASP A 344 -67.16 51.73 -6.00
C ASP A 344 -66.72 50.41 -5.34
N ILE A 345 -66.42 50.41 -4.03
CA ILE A 345 -66.14 49.20 -3.25
C ILE A 345 -67.39 48.32 -3.11
N ALA A 346 -68.58 48.91 -2.95
CA ALA A 346 -69.84 48.15 -2.89
C ALA A 346 -70.18 47.44 -4.21
N GLY A 347 -69.62 47.90 -5.34
CA GLY A 347 -69.71 47.26 -6.65
C GLY A 347 -68.76 46.06 -6.84
N LEU A 348 -67.69 45.96 -6.03
CA LEU A 348 -66.77 44.82 -6.04
C LEU A 348 -67.42 43.66 -5.27
N ARG A 349 -68.09 42.76 -6.01
CA ARG A 349 -68.54 41.48 -5.45
C ARG A 349 -67.34 40.63 -5.00
N PRO A 350 -67.48 39.84 -3.92
CA PRO A 350 -66.38 39.04 -3.36
C PRO A 350 -65.80 38.04 -4.34
#